data_AF-A0A355PFR2-F1
#
_entry.id   AF-A0A355PFR2-F1
#
_cell.length_a   1.000
_cell.length_b   1.000
_cell.length_c   1.000
_cell.angle_alpha   90.00
_cell.angle_beta   90.00
_cell.angle_gamma   90.00
#
_symmetry.space_group_name_H-M   'P 1'
#
loop_
_entity.id
_entity.type
_entity.pdbx_description
1 polymer ?
#
loop_
_entity_poly.entity_id
_entity_poly.type
_entity_poly.pdbx_seq_one_letter_code
_entity_poly.pdbx_strand_id
1 'polypeptide(L)'
;MQLSALTALSPVDGRYGAKAAALREHFSEFGLIRARVIVEVRWLQRLAEHGQIVEVPPLSAEATAFLEQLIRDFSVDDAERIKEIERTTNHDVKAVEYFLKEKIAGQAELNAVTEFIHFACTSEDINNLSYGVMLADGLKAMLPTMHEVADEIAKLAIAHAGQPMLSRTHGQTASPTTL
;
A
#
# COMPACT_ATOMS: atom_id res chain seq x y z
N MET A 1 22.65 14.85 -12.22
CA MET A 1 22.46 15.18 -10.79
C MET A 1 21.70 14.03 -10.15
N GLN A 2 22.07 13.58 -8.96
CA GLN A 2 21.30 12.53 -8.24
C GLN A 2 20.05 13.13 -7.58
N LEU A 3 19.03 12.30 -7.36
CA LEU A 3 17.81 12.69 -6.68
C LEU A 3 18.08 12.94 -5.19
N SER A 4 17.59 14.07 -4.67
CA SER A 4 17.66 14.50 -3.27
C SER A 4 16.47 15.42 -2.99
N ALA A 5 16.23 15.79 -1.73
CA ALA A 5 15.14 16.71 -1.41
C ALA A 5 15.28 18.10 -2.10
N LEU A 6 16.51 18.52 -2.41
CA LEU A 6 16.79 19.79 -3.09
C LEU A 6 16.73 19.70 -4.62
N THR A 7 16.92 18.49 -5.18
CA THR A 7 16.94 18.25 -6.63
C THR A 7 15.68 17.57 -7.14
N ALA A 8 14.74 17.21 -6.25
CA ALA A 8 13.44 16.66 -6.60
C ALA A 8 12.61 17.68 -7.40
N LEU A 9 12.01 17.22 -8.51
CA LEU A 9 11.14 18.05 -9.33
C LEU A 9 9.81 18.36 -8.62
N SER A 10 9.23 17.36 -7.96
CA SER A 10 8.03 17.53 -7.15
C SER A 10 8.39 18.00 -5.73
N PRO A 11 7.72 19.04 -5.19
CA PRO A 11 7.92 19.44 -3.81
C PRO A 11 7.37 18.41 -2.82
N VAL A 12 6.48 17.49 -3.25
CA VAL A 12 5.97 16.38 -2.41
C VAL A 12 7.11 15.46 -1.97
N ASP A 13 8.10 15.23 -2.85
CA ASP A 13 9.28 14.42 -2.55
C ASP A 13 10.48 15.25 -2.06
N GLY A 14 10.44 16.56 -2.30
CA GLY A 14 11.45 17.52 -1.87
C GLY A 14 11.08 18.30 -0.61
N ARG A 15 10.69 19.57 -0.80
CA ARG A 15 10.36 20.54 0.27
C ARG A 15 9.41 19.98 1.34
N TYR A 16 8.44 19.16 0.94
CA TYR A 16 7.41 18.59 1.80
C TYR A 16 7.60 17.09 2.04
N GLY A 17 8.75 16.52 1.65
CA GLY A 17 9.02 15.08 1.77
C GLY A 17 8.82 14.53 3.18
N ALA A 18 9.19 15.29 4.21
CA ALA A 18 8.97 14.90 5.60
C ALA A 18 7.48 14.87 6.00
N LYS A 19 6.61 15.68 5.35
CA LYS A 19 5.17 15.71 5.60
C LYS A 19 4.43 14.60 4.87
N ALA A 20 4.97 14.12 3.74
CA ALA A 20 4.43 13.01 2.96
C ALA A 20 5.11 11.66 3.26
N ALA A 21 6.02 11.59 4.24
CA ALA A 21 6.84 10.41 4.50
C ALA A 21 6.02 9.12 4.71
N ALA A 22 4.93 9.21 5.48
CA ALA A 22 4.03 8.08 5.74
C ALA A 22 3.33 7.55 4.48
N LEU A 23 3.27 8.33 3.39
CA LEU A 23 2.64 7.93 2.14
C LEU A 23 3.58 7.17 1.20
N ARG A 24 4.89 7.19 1.48
CA ARG A 24 5.90 6.55 0.60
C ARG A 24 5.74 5.04 0.55
N GLU A 25 5.38 4.40 1.65
CA GLU A 25 5.15 2.95 1.69
C GLU A 25 3.92 2.52 0.87
N HIS A 26 3.02 3.46 0.53
CA HIS A 26 1.74 3.16 -0.09
C HIS A 26 1.64 3.64 -1.54
N PHE A 27 2.10 4.85 -1.85
CA PHE A 27 1.87 5.49 -3.16
C PHE A 27 3.13 5.67 -4.02
N SER A 28 4.26 5.10 -3.60
CA SER A 28 5.46 5.04 -4.42
C SER A 28 5.50 3.79 -5.31
N GLU A 29 6.49 3.69 -6.19
CA GLU A 29 6.77 2.45 -6.93
C GLU A 29 7.07 1.28 -5.98
N PHE A 30 7.79 1.52 -4.88
CA PHE A 30 7.98 0.52 -3.81
C PHE A 30 6.63 0.05 -3.25
N GLY A 31 5.71 0.99 -2.97
CA GLY A 31 4.39 0.68 -2.45
C GLY A 31 3.55 -0.16 -3.42
N LEU A 32 3.61 0.16 -4.71
CA LEU A 32 2.94 -0.62 -5.75
C LEU A 32 3.53 -2.04 -5.86
N ILE A 33 4.85 -2.18 -5.87
CA ILE A 33 5.52 -3.49 -5.94
C ILE A 33 5.16 -4.33 -4.70
N ARG A 34 5.23 -3.74 -3.50
CA ARG A 34 4.84 -4.39 -2.25
C ARG A 34 3.38 -4.86 -2.30
N ALA A 35 2.47 -4.01 -2.78
CA ALA A 35 1.05 -4.36 -2.90
C ALA A 35 0.83 -5.52 -3.88
N ARG A 36 1.55 -5.55 -5.01
CA ARG A 36 1.51 -6.67 -5.98
C ARG A 36 1.98 -7.98 -5.35
N VAL A 37 3.08 -7.95 -4.59
CA VAL A 37 3.57 -9.11 -3.84
C VAL A 37 2.50 -9.61 -2.86
N ILE A 38 1.84 -8.71 -2.13
CA ILE A 38 0.74 -9.07 -1.23
C ILE A 38 -0.38 -9.79 -2.00
N VAL A 39 -0.84 -9.22 -3.12
CA VAL A 39 -1.95 -9.79 -3.89
C VAL A 39 -1.60 -11.18 -4.43
N GLU A 40 -0.42 -11.36 -5.01
CA GLU A 40 0.05 -12.66 -5.53
C GLU A 40 0.14 -13.73 -4.45
N VAL A 41 0.72 -13.38 -3.29
CA VAL A 41 0.82 -14.32 -2.15
C VAL A 41 -0.56 -14.69 -1.63
N ARG A 42 -1.46 -13.71 -1.49
CA ARG A 42 -2.84 -13.95 -1.04
C ARG A 42 -3.62 -14.80 -2.04
N TRP A 43 -3.35 -14.63 -3.34
CA TRP A 43 -3.95 -15.46 -4.39
C TRP A 43 -3.51 -16.92 -4.27
N LEU A 44 -2.21 -17.18 -4.12
CA LEU A 44 -1.69 -18.53 -3.93
C LEU A 44 -2.28 -19.20 -2.67
N GLN A 45 -2.34 -18.48 -1.55
CA GLN A 45 -2.97 -18.97 -0.31
C GLN A 45 -4.45 -19.32 -0.56
N ARG A 46 -5.17 -18.47 -1.30
CA ARG A 46 -6.58 -18.70 -1.62
C ARG A 46 -6.80 -19.93 -2.49
N LEU A 47 -5.90 -20.19 -3.45
CA LEU A 47 -5.92 -21.41 -4.26
C LEU A 47 -5.73 -22.66 -3.38
N ALA A 48 -4.78 -22.62 -2.45
CA ALA A 48 -4.50 -23.72 -1.53
C ALA A 48 -5.66 -24.02 -0.56
N GLU A 49 -6.39 -22.99 -0.14
CA GLU A 49 -7.60 -23.15 0.68
C GLU A 49 -8.80 -23.72 -0.10
N HIS A 50 -8.75 -23.67 -1.43
CA HIS A 50 -9.86 -24.08 -2.27
C HIS A 50 -9.79 -25.59 -2.55
N GLY A 51 -10.39 -26.41 -1.68
CA GLY A 51 -10.29 -27.88 -1.73
C GLY A 51 -10.72 -28.62 -3.02
N GLN A 52 -11.23 -27.92 -4.04
CA GLN A 52 -11.45 -28.49 -5.38
C GLN A 52 -10.21 -28.37 -6.30
N ILE A 53 -9.23 -27.54 -5.97
CA ILE A 53 -7.98 -27.35 -6.72
C ILE A 53 -6.95 -28.30 -6.08
N VAL A 54 -6.96 -29.57 -6.48
CA VAL A 54 -6.16 -30.62 -5.84
C VAL A 54 -4.66 -30.48 -6.15
N GLU A 55 -4.31 -29.76 -7.22
CA GLU A 55 -2.94 -29.45 -7.61
C GLU A 55 -2.26 -28.46 -6.67
N VAL A 56 -3.04 -27.70 -5.88
CA VAL A 56 -2.54 -26.81 -4.82
C VAL A 56 -3.16 -27.27 -3.50
N PRO A 57 -2.55 -28.24 -2.80
CA PRO A 57 -3.09 -28.72 -1.53
C PRO A 57 -3.05 -27.63 -0.45
N PRO A 58 -3.86 -27.75 0.63
CA PRO A 58 -3.80 -26.84 1.76
C PRO A 58 -2.38 -26.69 2.31
N LEU A 59 -1.94 -25.46 2.47
CA LEU A 59 -0.60 -25.15 2.96
C LEU A 59 -0.46 -25.52 4.44
N SER A 60 0.72 -26.01 4.81
CA SER A 60 1.13 -26.17 6.20
C SER A 60 1.16 -24.83 6.95
N ALA A 61 1.17 -24.90 8.28
CA ALA A 61 1.35 -23.72 9.12
C ALA A 61 2.70 -23.05 8.87
N GLU A 62 3.74 -23.84 8.60
CA GLU A 62 5.10 -23.40 8.31
C GLU A 62 5.18 -22.66 6.97
N ALA A 63 4.60 -23.22 5.91
CA ALA A 63 4.52 -22.58 4.60
C ALA A 63 3.71 -21.27 4.66
N THR A 64 2.58 -21.29 5.38
CA THR A 64 1.76 -20.10 5.60
C THR A 64 2.55 -19.02 6.35
N ALA A 65 3.23 -19.38 7.44
CA ALA A 65 4.04 -18.44 8.22
C ALA A 65 5.20 -17.85 7.40
N PHE A 66 5.81 -18.64 6.52
CA PHE A 66 6.84 -18.15 5.60
C PHE A 66 6.29 -17.08 4.64
N LEU A 67 5.12 -17.31 4.04
CA LEU A 67 4.47 -16.34 3.15
C LEU A 67 4.06 -15.06 3.90
N GLU A 68 3.53 -15.17 5.12
CA GLU A 68 3.23 -14.00 5.95
C GLU A 68 4.49 -13.21 6.31
N GLN A 69 5.59 -13.91 6.60
CA GLN A 69 6.86 -13.28 6.85
C GLN A 69 7.40 -12.55 5.62
N LEU A 70 7.28 -13.14 4.43
CA LEU A 70 7.69 -12.51 3.16
C LEU A 70 6.96 -11.18 2.94
N ILE A 71 5.65 -11.12 3.22
CA ILE A 71 4.87 -9.89 3.12
C ILE A 71 5.31 -8.86 4.17
N ARG A 72 5.41 -9.29 5.43
CA ARG A 72 5.69 -8.39 6.56
C ARG A 72 7.07 -7.77 6.48
N ASP A 73 8.06 -8.55 6.06
CA ASP A 73 9.46 -8.18 6.07
C ASP A 73 9.93 -7.69 4.67
N PHE A 74 9.00 -7.46 3.72
CA PHE A 74 9.31 -6.98 2.37
C PHE A 74 10.10 -5.67 2.40
N SER A 75 11.26 -5.66 1.73
CA SER A 75 12.28 -4.61 1.87
C SER A 75 12.56 -3.86 0.56
N VAL A 76 13.30 -2.74 0.66
CA VAL A 76 13.75 -1.99 -0.53
C VAL A 76 14.62 -2.86 -1.43
N ASP A 77 15.49 -3.69 -0.85
CA ASP A 77 16.34 -4.62 -1.59
C ASP A 77 15.51 -5.63 -2.39
N ASP A 78 14.35 -6.06 -1.85
CA ASP A 78 13.42 -6.93 -2.58
C ASP A 78 12.77 -6.21 -3.77
N ALA A 79 12.37 -4.95 -3.59
CA ALA A 79 11.83 -4.14 -4.67
C ALA A 79 12.90 -3.88 -5.75
N GLU A 80 14.15 -3.62 -5.36
CA GLU A 80 15.27 -3.50 -6.29
C GLU A 80 15.51 -4.80 -7.06
N ARG A 81 15.43 -5.96 -6.39
CA ARG A 81 15.53 -7.27 -7.06
C ARG A 81 14.43 -7.44 -8.11
N ILE A 82 13.20 -7.03 -7.82
CA ILE A 82 12.10 -7.05 -8.80
C ILE A 82 12.41 -6.14 -9.99
N LYS A 83 12.94 -4.93 -9.76
CA LYS A 83 13.37 -4.03 -10.86
C LYS A 83 14.51 -4.64 -11.68
N GLU A 84 15.43 -5.39 -11.10
CA GLU A 84 16.47 -6.10 -11.84
C GLU A 84 15.88 -7.16 -12.78
N ILE A 85 14.91 -7.95 -12.29
CA ILE A 85 14.21 -8.95 -13.09
C ILE A 85 13.41 -8.27 -14.21
N GLU A 86 12.74 -7.16 -13.91
CA GLU A 86 11.97 -6.37 -14.87
C GLU A 86 12.81 -5.89 -16.06
N ARG A 87 14.09 -5.58 -15.86
CA ARG A 87 14.99 -5.20 -16.97
C ARG A 87 15.14 -6.30 -18.03
N THR A 88 14.88 -7.55 -17.66
CA THR A 88 14.95 -8.70 -18.55
C THR A 88 13.56 -9.06 -19.10
N THR A 89 12.52 -9.02 -18.27
CA THR A 89 11.15 -9.36 -18.70
C THR A 89 10.46 -8.24 -19.47
N ASN A 90 10.89 -6.99 -19.27
CA ASN A 90 10.22 -5.77 -19.72
C ASN A 90 8.72 -5.73 -19.32
N HIS A 91 8.38 -6.37 -18.20
CA HIS A 91 7.04 -6.47 -17.65
C HIS A 91 7.10 -6.58 -16.13
N ASP A 92 6.49 -5.62 -15.44
CA ASP A 92 6.53 -5.44 -13.99
C ASP A 92 5.82 -6.56 -13.19
N VAL A 93 4.59 -6.94 -13.54
CA VAL A 93 3.88 -8.05 -12.87
C VAL A 93 4.60 -9.38 -13.07
N LYS A 94 5.13 -9.64 -14.28
CA LYS A 94 5.93 -10.84 -14.53
C LYS A 94 7.20 -10.87 -13.68
N ALA A 95 7.82 -9.72 -13.42
CA ALA A 95 8.98 -9.64 -12.55
C ALA A 95 8.65 -10.00 -11.08
N VAL A 96 7.47 -9.63 -10.60
CA VAL A 96 6.96 -10.05 -9.28
C VAL A 96 6.78 -11.58 -9.22
N GLU A 97 6.21 -12.19 -10.26
CA GLU A 97 6.08 -13.66 -10.34
C GLU A 97 7.45 -14.34 -10.19
N TYR A 98 8.44 -13.95 -11.00
CA TYR A 98 9.78 -14.52 -10.93
C TYR A 98 10.44 -14.30 -9.57
N PHE A 99 10.29 -13.12 -8.97
CA PHE A 99 10.79 -12.85 -7.63
C PHE A 99 10.19 -13.79 -6.58
N LEU A 100 8.87 -14.04 -6.64
CA LEU A 100 8.23 -14.97 -5.73
C LEU A 100 8.73 -16.39 -5.92
N LYS A 101 8.92 -16.83 -7.18
CA LYS A 101 9.54 -18.13 -7.49
C LYS A 101 10.94 -18.24 -6.87
N GLU A 102 11.77 -17.19 -6.95
CA GLU A 102 13.09 -17.15 -6.30
C GLU A 102 13.00 -17.27 -4.77
N LYS A 103 12.08 -16.54 -4.14
CA LYS A 103 11.92 -16.54 -2.67
C LYS A 103 11.43 -17.86 -2.11
N ILE A 104 10.54 -18.56 -2.82
CA ILE A 104 9.97 -19.83 -2.34
C ILE A 104 10.75 -21.08 -2.75
N ALA A 105 11.76 -20.96 -3.63
CA ALA A 105 12.50 -22.11 -4.16
C ALA A 105 13.14 -23.01 -3.08
N GLY A 106 13.52 -22.43 -1.94
CA GLY A 106 14.07 -23.17 -0.79
C GLY A 106 13.03 -23.89 0.07
N GLN A 107 11.73 -23.62 -0.13
CA GLN A 107 10.63 -24.21 0.60
C GLN A 107 9.98 -25.30 -0.25
N ALA A 108 10.31 -26.57 0.01
CA ALA A 108 9.92 -27.69 -0.85
C ALA A 108 8.41 -27.75 -1.15
N GLU A 109 7.56 -27.49 -0.16
CA GLU A 109 6.11 -27.45 -0.29
C GLU A 109 5.64 -26.33 -1.22
N LEU A 110 6.12 -25.10 -1.01
CA LEU A 110 5.76 -23.95 -1.85
C LEU A 110 6.34 -24.07 -3.26
N ASN A 111 7.57 -24.57 -3.37
CA ASN A 111 8.22 -24.79 -4.67
C ASN A 111 7.48 -25.83 -5.52
N ALA A 112 6.82 -26.82 -4.90
CA ALA A 112 5.98 -27.79 -5.62
C ALA A 112 4.76 -27.15 -6.31
N VAL A 113 4.28 -26.00 -5.82
CA VAL A 113 3.14 -25.26 -6.37
C VAL A 113 3.55 -23.94 -7.03
N THR A 114 4.84 -23.75 -7.33
CA THR A 114 5.41 -22.48 -7.82
C THR A 114 4.79 -22.01 -9.16
N GLU A 115 4.36 -22.94 -10.01
CA GLU A 115 3.68 -22.63 -11.28
C GLU A 115 2.23 -22.18 -11.11
N PHE A 116 1.70 -22.20 -9.88
CA PHE A 116 0.40 -21.63 -9.55
C PHE A 116 0.45 -20.18 -9.06
N ILE A 117 1.65 -19.60 -8.93
CA ILE A 117 1.78 -18.14 -8.79
C ILE A 117 1.21 -17.50 -10.06
N HIS A 118 0.37 -16.48 -9.89
CA HIS A 118 -0.34 -15.81 -10.99
C HIS A 118 -1.31 -16.70 -11.79
N PHE A 119 -1.71 -17.87 -11.25
CA PHE A 119 -2.55 -18.82 -11.99
C PHE A 119 -3.89 -18.20 -12.42
N ALA A 120 -4.15 -18.23 -13.72
CA ALA A 120 -5.35 -17.71 -14.38
C ALA A 120 -5.64 -16.21 -14.16
N CYS A 121 -4.67 -15.46 -13.62
CA CYS A 121 -4.78 -14.01 -13.49
C CYS A 121 -4.37 -13.32 -14.80
N THR A 122 -4.94 -12.14 -15.02
CA THR A 122 -4.33 -11.12 -15.88
C THR A 122 -3.59 -10.11 -15.01
N SER A 123 -2.66 -9.34 -15.61
CA SER A 123 -1.95 -8.25 -14.94
C SER A 123 -2.90 -7.27 -14.24
N GLU A 124 -4.09 -7.05 -14.82
CA GLU A 124 -5.07 -6.15 -14.22
C GLU A 124 -5.74 -6.70 -12.97
N ASP A 125 -5.86 -8.02 -12.80
CA ASP A 125 -6.37 -8.60 -11.54
C ASP A 125 -5.44 -8.23 -10.38
N ILE A 126 -4.12 -8.27 -10.65
CA ILE A 126 -3.11 -7.89 -9.67
C ILE A 126 -3.08 -6.37 -9.47
N ASN A 127 -3.10 -5.59 -10.55
CA ASN A 127 -2.99 -4.14 -10.48
C ASN A 127 -4.17 -3.49 -9.74
N ASN A 128 -5.42 -3.84 -10.11
CA ASN A 128 -6.58 -3.19 -9.51
C ASN A 128 -6.67 -3.48 -8.00
N LEU A 129 -6.38 -4.72 -7.59
CA LEU A 129 -6.35 -5.10 -6.18
C LEU A 129 -5.19 -4.43 -5.44
N SER A 130 -4.03 -4.31 -6.09
CA SER A 130 -2.89 -3.58 -5.53
C SER A 130 -3.24 -2.12 -5.25
N TYR A 131 -3.91 -1.44 -6.19
CA TYR A 131 -4.41 -0.08 -5.95
C TYR A 131 -5.46 -0.04 -4.84
N GLY A 132 -6.32 -1.04 -4.73
CA GLY A 132 -7.24 -1.18 -3.60
C GLY A 132 -6.52 -1.24 -2.25
N VAL A 133 -5.47 -2.07 -2.14
CA VAL A 133 -4.61 -2.16 -0.96
C VAL A 133 -3.93 -0.82 -0.68
N MET A 134 -3.32 -0.20 -1.69
CA MET A 134 -2.63 1.09 -1.55
C MET A 134 -3.57 2.20 -1.06
N LEU A 135 -4.79 2.28 -1.60
CA LEU A 135 -5.79 3.26 -1.18
C LEU A 135 -6.28 3.01 0.25
N ALA A 136 -6.52 1.75 0.62
CA ALA A 136 -6.97 1.39 1.96
C ALA A 136 -5.89 1.68 3.02
N ASP A 137 -4.66 1.25 2.79
CA ASP A 137 -3.55 1.45 3.72
C ASP A 137 -3.12 2.93 3.77
N GLY A 138 -3.09 3.61 2.63
CA GLY A 138 -2.80 5.04 2.55
C GLY A 138 -3.85 5.87 3.29
N LEU A 139 -5.14 5.54 3.17
CA LEU A 139 -6.20 6.19 3.97
C LEU A 139 -5.97 5.95 5.46
N LYS A 140 -5.66 4.70 5.86
CA LYS A 140 -5.38 4.36 7.26
C LYS A 140 -4.20 5.18 7.82
N ALA A 141 -3.18 5.44 7.01
CA ALA A 141 -2.05 6.29 7.39
C ALA A 141 -2.43 7.77 7.54
N MET A 142 -3.44 8.26 6.79
CA MET A 142 -3.91 9.65 6.85
C MET A 142 -4.94 9.93 7.96
N LEU A 143 -5.75 8.93 8.33
CA LEU A 143 -6.84 9.07 9.29
C LEU A 143 -6.44 9.69 10.64
N PRO A 144 -5.30 9.36 11.27
CA PRO A 144 -4.90 9.98 12.54
C PRO A 144 -4.82 11.50 12.45
N THR A 145 -4.12 12.03 11.45
CA THR A 145 -3.98 13.47 11.23
C THR A 145 -5.32 14.13 10.90
N MET A 146 -6.19 13.44 10.16
CA MET A 146 -7.53 13.95 9.85
C MET A 146 -8.39 14.07 11.11
N HIS A 147 -8.32 13.08 12.01
CA HIS A 147 -9.00 13.13 13.29
C HIS A 147 -8.42 14.20 14.21
N GLU A 148 -7.09 14.37 14.25
CA GLU A 148 -6.46 15.47 15.02
C GLU A 148 -7.01 16.84 14.58
N VAL A 149 -7.11 17.09 13.28
CA VAL A 149 -7.69 18.35 12.78
C VAL A 149 -9.15 18.50 13.18
N ALA A 150 -9.95 17.43 13.06
CA ALA A 150 -11.35 17.46 13.47
C ALA A 150 -11.52 17.74 14.98
N ASP A 151 -10.67 17.12 15.80
CA ASP A 151 -10.67 17.29 17.25
C ASP A 151 -10.24 18.71 17.65
N GLU A 152 -9.24 19.29 16.99
CA GLU A 152 -8.84 20.69 17.24
C GLU A 152 -9.95 21.67 16.86
N ILE A 153 -10.65 21.45 15.75
CA ILE A 153 -11.82 22.26 15.37
C ILE A 153 -12.93 22.11 16.43
N ALA A 154 -13.20 20.89 16.91
CA ALA A 154 -14.20 20.65 17.94
C ALA A 154 -13.84 21.34 19.27
N LYS A 155 -12.56 21.32 19.67
CA LYS A 155 -12.07 22.04 20.85
C LYS A 155 -12.30 23.53 20.75
N LEU A 156 -12.00 24.14 19.59
CA LEU A 156 -12.26 25.56 19.35
C LEU A 156 -13.75 25.88 19.47
N ALA A 157 -14.61 25.07 18.85
CA ALA A 157 -16.06 25.25 18.91
C ALA A 157 -16.59 25.19 20.36
N ILE A 158 -16.11 24.24 21.17
CA ILE A 158 -16.51 24.13 22.59
C ILE A 158 -15.97 25.31 23.40
N ALA A 159 -14.71 25.70 23.20
CA ALA A 159 -14.09 26.81 23.92
C ALA A 159 -14.77 28.16 23.64
N HIS A 160 -15.25 28.35 22.42
CA HIS A 160 -15.87 29.60 21.95
C HIS A 160 -17.42 29.54 21.88
N ALA A 161 -18.03 28.46 22.37
CA ALA A 161 -19.48 28.24 22.29
C ALA A 161 -20.35 29.37 22.87
N GLY A 162 -19.82 30.16 23.83
CA GLY A 162 -20.50 31.31 24.42
C GLY A 162 -20.11 32.67 23.82
N GLN A 163 -19.22 32.72 22.82
CA GLN A 163 -18.66 33.95 22.29
C GLN A 163 -19.52 34.46 21.12
N PRO A 164 -20.36 35.50 21.31
CA PRO A 164 -21.17 36.04 20.22
C PRO A 164 -20.28 36.66 19.13
N MET A 165 -20.63 36.41 17.88
CA MET A 165 -19.96 36.93 16.70
C MET A 165 -20.98 37.52 15.72
N LEU A 166 -20.69 38.71 15.21
CA LEU A 166 -21.47 39.32 14.15
C LEU A 166 -21.25 38.54 12.85
N SER A 167 -22.28 37.81 12.41
CA SER A 167 -22.25 37.08 11.15
C SER A 167 -22.09 38.01 9.96
N ARG A 168 -21.50 37.47 8.89
CA ARG A 168 -21.43 38.12 7.58
C ARG A 168 -22.00 37.21 6.50
N THR A 169 -23.12 37.60 5.92
CA THR A 169 -23.62 37.01 4.66
C THR A 169 -23.30 37.99 3.55
N HIS A 170 -22.72 37.54 2.43
CA HIS A 170 -22.32 38.43 1.32
C HIS A 170 -21.48 39.65 1.78
N GLY A 171 -20.70 39.49 2.86
CA GLY A 171 -19.87 40.53 3.47
C GLY A 171 -20.62 41.55 4.35
N GLN A 172 -21.96 41.53 4.35
CA GLN A 172 -22.82 42.44 5.10
C GLN A 172 -23.24 41.87 6.45
N THR A 173 -23.62 42.75 7.38
CA THR A 173 -24.06 42.37 8.72
C THR A 173 -25.33 41.51 8.69
N ALA A 174 -25.31 40.37 9.38
CA ALA A 174 -26.44 39.46 9.47
C ALA A 174 -26.74 39.07 10.93
N SER A 175 -27.78 38.25 11.14
CA SER A 175 -28.14 37.70 12.45
C SER A 175 -26.93 37.05 13.13
N PRO A 176 -26.65 37.35 14.42
CA PRO A 176 -25.47 36.84 15.11
C PRO A 176 -25.36 35.31 15.13
N THR A 177 -24.13 34.82 15.23
CA THR A 177 -23.75 33.44 15.52
C THR A 177 -22.82 33.43 16.73
N THR A 178 -22.27 32.29 17.11
CA THR A 178 -21.07 32.19 17.95
C THR A 178 -19.86 31.82 17.11
N LEU A 179 -18.66 32.20 17.57
CA LEU A 179 -17.39 31.72 17.03
C LEU A 179 -17.24 30.22 17.30
#